data_AF-A0A9P5R5Q5-F1
#
_entry.id   AF-A0A9P5R5Q5-F1
#
_cell.length_a   1.000
_cell.length_b   1.000
_cell.length_c   1.000
_cell.angle_alpha   90.00
_cell.angle_beta   90.00
_cell.angle_gamma   90.00
#
_symmetry.space_group_name_H-M   'P 1'
#
loop_
_entity.id
_entity.type
_entity.pdbx_description
1 polymer ?
#
loop_
_entity_poly.entity_id
_entity_poly.type
_entity_poly.pdbx_seq_one_letter_code
_entity_poly.pdbx_strand_id
1 'polypeptide(L)'
;MIPPRTPEAGTPRKYHGRQLRKVPIPTIDVVSGVRDYVVPPTRRLAHILSEQKRREKINAGFEELKSVIPECAQNTDSKATILRKAVDRILELEQELRRYTADFEGGEEGGGGGGTLQDRKQHHRLKDWEE
;
A
#
# COMPACT_ATOMS: atom_id res chain seq x y z
N MET A 1 -27.15 -21.53 -45.33
CA MET A 1 -27.56 -22.49 -44.28
C MET A 1 -26.33 -23.26 -43.83
N ILE A 2 -25.97 -23.19 -42.56
CA ILE A 2 -24.78 -23.87 -41.98
C ILE A 2 -25.29 -25.09 -41.21
N PRO A 3 -24.74 -26.31 -41.41
CA PRO A 3 -25.19 -27.49 -40.70
C PRO A 3 -24.78 -27.45 -39.20
N PRO A 4 -25.56 -28.08 -38.30
CA PRO A 4 -25.26 -28.08 -36.87
C PRO A 4 -23.98 -28.89 -36.57
N ARG A 5 -23.10 -28.34 -35.74
CA ARG A 5 -21.93 -29.06 -35.20
C ARG A 5 -22.39 -30.17 -34.26
N THR A 6 -21.87 -31.37 -34.49
CA THR A 6 -21.96 -32.49 -33.56
C THR A 6 -21.17 -32.18 -32.28
N PRO A 7 -21.64 -32.64 -31.10
CA PRO A 7 -20.86 -32.54 -29.87
C PRO A 7 -19.75 -33.60 -29.91
N GLU A 8 -18.53 -33.16 -30.21
CA GLU A 8 -17.32 -33.96 -30.02
C GLU A 8 -17.18 -34.26 -28.52
N ALA A 9 -17.43 -35.51 -28.14
CA ALA A 9 -17.16 -36.02 -26.80
C ALA A 9 -15.64 -35.99 -26.57
N GLY A 10 -15.16 -34.92 -25.94
CA GLY A 10 -13.77 -34.77 -25.55
C GLY A 10 -13.34 -35.96 -24.71
N THR A 11 -12.36 -36.72 -25.20
CA THR A 11 -11.72 -37.81 -24.47
C THR A 11 -11.33 -37.35 -23.06
N PRO A 12 -11.56 -38.16 -22.01
CA PRO A 12 -11.18 -37.78 -20.66
C PRO A 12 -9.68 -37.48 -20.61
N ARG A 13 -9.36 -36.20 -20.43
CA ARG A 13 -8.00 -35.74 -20.24
C ARG A 13 -7.48 -36.41 -18.97
N LYS A 14 -6.61 -37.42 -19.14
CA LYS A 14 -5.93 -38.08 -18.02
C LYS A 14 -5.21 -37.01 -17.21
N TYR A 15 -5.83 -36.56 -16.12
CA TYR A 15 -5.18 -35.79 -15.08
C TYR A 15 -4.10 -36.70 -14.51
N HIS A 16 -2.89 -36.58 -15.04
CA HIS A 16 -1.72 -37.05 -14.35
C HIS A 16 -1.66 -36.18 -13.11
N GLY A 17 -2.09 -36.76 -11.98
CA GLY A 17 -2.04 -36.12 -10.67
C GLY A 17 -0.72 -35.39 -10.59
N ARG A 18 -0.80 -34.09 -10.27
CA ARG A 18 0.36 -33.23 -10.08
C ARG A 18 1.31 -34.01 -9.21
N GLN A 19 2.36 -34.57 -9.82
CA GLN A 19 3.48 -35.12 -9.09
C GLN A 19 3.86 -33.98 -8.16
N LEU A 20 3.66 -34.19 -6.86
CA LEU A 20 4.18 -33.32 -5.83
C LEU A 20 5.68 -33.36 -6.03
N ARG A 21 6.18 -32.48 -6.92
CA ARG A 21 7.58 -32.12 -6.92
C ARG A 21 7.75 -31.53 -5.54
N LYS A 22 8.24 -32.36 -4.62
CA LYS A 22 8.78 -31.95 -3.33
C LYS A 22 9.88 -30.96 -3.70
N VAL A 23 9.51 -29.71 -3.89
CA VAL A 23 10.46 -28.61 -3.84
C VAL A 23 11.05 -28.74 -2.45
N PRO A 24 12.37 -28.93 -2.31
CA PRO A 24 12.98 -28.83 -1.01
C PRO A 24 12.62 -27.43 -0.51
N ILE A 25 11.74 -27.37 0.49
CA ILE A 25 11.61 -26.16 1.30
C ILE A 25 12.99 -26.07 1.95
N PRO A 26 13.80 -25.02 1.70
CA PRO A 26 15.00 -24.85 2.48
C PRO A 26 14.54 -24.66 3.92
N THR A 27 14.68 -25.72 4.72
CA THR A 27 14.58 -25.63 6.17
C THR A 27 15.66 -24.65 6.57
N ILE A 28 15.24 -23.50 7.09
CA ILE A 28 16.13 -22.55 7.74
C ILE A 28 16.69 -23.32 8.94
N ASP A 29 17.94 -23.76 8.85
CA ASP A 29 18.67 -24.29 9.99
C ASP A 29 18.89 -23.13 10.96
N VAL A 30 17.95 -22.96 11.89
CA VAL A 30 18.11 -22.08 13.06
C VAL A 30 19.01 -22.82 14.06
N VAL A 31 20.28 -23.00 13.70
CA VAL A 31 21.29 -23.50 14.62
C VAL A 31 22.55 -22.64 14.49
N SER A 32 22.95 -22.08 15.64
CA SER A 32 24.26 -21.51 15.93
C SER A 32 24.64 -20.17 15.28
N GLY A 33 24.34 -19.08 15.99
CA GLY A 33 25.37 -18.35 16.75
C GLY A 33 26.66 -17.90 16.06
N VAL A 34 26.71 -17.69 14.74
CA VAL A 34 27.88 -17.11 14.06
C VAL A 34 27.49 -15.81 13.36
N ARG A 35 28.11 -14.73 13.84
CA ARG A 35 28.07 -13.38 13.29
C ARG A 35 28.56 -13.36 11.84
N ASP A 36 27.77 -12.69 10.99
CA ASP A 36 28.21 -11.84 9.88
C ASP A 36 29.00 -12.45 8.70
N TYR A 37 28.74 -13.71 8.32
CA TYR A 37 28.99 -14.13 6.93
C TYR A 37 27.72 -13.91 6.10
N VAL A 38 27.52 -12.67 5.64
CA VAL A 38 26.49 -12.34 4.66
C VAL A 38 26.90 -12.95 3.33
N VAL A 39 26.60 -14.23 3.13
CA VAL A 39 26.50 -14.79 1.78
C VAL A 39 25.45 -13.92 1.08
N PRO A 40 25.79 -13.26 -0.05
CA PRO A 40 24.83 -12.43 -0.76
C PRO A 40 23.56 -13.25 -0.95
N PRO A 41 22.40 -12.76 -0.47
CA PRO A 41 21.19 -13.54 -0.59
C PRO A 41 21.06 -13.93 -2.06
N THR A 42 20.89 -15.23 -2.33
CA THR A 42 20.66 -15.69 -3.71
C THR A 42 19.62 -14.78 -4.35
N ARG A 43 19.68 -14.51 -5.66
CA ARG A 43 18.77 -13.56 -6.32
C ARG A 43 17.30 -13.71 -5.88
N ARG A 44 16.89 -14.96 -5.60
CA ARG A 44 15.58 -15.30 -5.02
C ARG A 44 15.38 -14.77 -3.60
N LEU A 45 16.31 -14.97 -2.68
CA LEU A 45 16.26 -14.45 -1.31
C LEU A 45 16.28 -12.91 -1.30
N ALA A 46 17.14 -12.29 -2.10
CA ALA A 46 17.23 -10.82 -2.17
C ALA A 46 15.89 -10.22 -2.65
N HIS A 47 15.28 -10.84 -3.65
CA HIS A 47 13.95 -10.47 -4.13
C HIS A 47 12.87 -10.63 -3.05
N ILE A 48 12.87 -11.73 -2.28
CA ILE A 48 11.91 -11.95 -1.19
C ILE A 48 12.04 -10.87 -0.11
N LEU A 49 13.28 -10.59 0.34
CA LEU A 49 13.55 -9.59 1.38
C LEU A 49 13.17 -8.19 0.91
N SER A 50 13.52 -7.82 -0.32
CA SER A 50 13.15 -6.53 -0.91
C SER A 50 11.64 -6.33 -0.98
N GLU A 51 10.90 -7.36 -1.43
CA GLU A 51 9.44 -7.29 -1.50
C GLU A 51 8.79 -7.28 -0.12
N GLN A 52 9.36 -8.00 0.86
CA GLN A 52 8.90 -7.92 2.24
C GLN A 52 9.06 -6.50 2.80
N LYS A 53 10.26 -5.91 2.67
CA LYS A 53 10.55 -4.51 3.08
C LYS A 53 9.59 -3.53 2.41
N ARG A 54 9.29 -3.71 1.12
CA ARG A 54 8.31 -2.90 0.39
C ARG A 54 6.90 -3.03 1.00
N ARG A 55 6.45 -4.26 1.30
CA ARG A 55 5.13 -4.50 1.91
C ARG A 55 5.02 -3.92 3.31
N GLU A 56 6.07 -4.02 4.11
CA GLU A 56 6.14 -3.43 5.45
C GLU A 56 6.00 -1.90 5.39
N LYS A 57 6.73 -1.24 4.47
CA LYS A 57 6.59 0.21 4.24
C LYS A 57 5.17 0.60 3.84
N ILE A 58 4.54 -0.14 2.92
CA ILE A 58 3.15 0.11 2.51
C ILE A 58 2.20 -0.04 3.71
N ASN A 59 2.35 -1.11 4.49
CA ASN A 59 1.49 -1.35 5.64
C ASN A 59 1.68 -0.27 6.73
N ALA A 60 2.92 0.17 6.98
CA ALA A 60 3.19 1.28 7.89
C ALA A 60 2.46 2.57 7.47
N GLY A 61 2.47 2.90 6.17
CA GLY A 61 1.72 4.04 5.64
C GLY A 61 0.19 3.92 5.81
N PHE A 62 -0.36 2.69 5.75
CA PHE A 62 -1.78 2.46 6.05
C PHE A 62 -2.11 2.67 7.53
N GLU A 63 -1.22 2.28 8.45
CA GLU A 63 -1.41 2.52 9.89
C GLU A 63 -1.31 4.01 10.24
N GLU A 64 -0.37 4.74 9.63
CA GLU A 64 -0.30 6.21 9.74
C GLU A 64 -1.60 6.85 9.22
N LEU A 65 -2.07 6.44 8.04
CA LEU A 65 -3.31 6.94 7.45
C LEU A 65 -4.53 6.68 8.34
N LYS A 66 -4.62 5.51 8.99
CA LYS A 66 -5.70 5.23 9.96
C LYS A 66 -5.64 6.16 11.16
N SER A 67 -4.45 6.51 11.64
CA SER A 67 -4.29 7.35 12.84
C SER A 67 -4.79 8.79 12.64
N VAL A 68 -4.76 9.30 11.39
CA VAL A 68 -5.21 10.66 11.06
C VAL A 68 -6.68 10.72 10.64
N ILE A 69 -7.30 9.58 10.33
CA ILE A 69 -8.73 9.49 9.97
C ILE A 69 -9.52 9.03 11.20
N PRO A 70 -10.32 9.91 11.83
CA PRO A 70 -11.03 9.58 13.07
C PRO A 70 -11.90 8.31 12.98
N GLU A 71 -12.53 8.08 11.83
CA GLU A 71 -13.40 6.91 11.61
C GLU A 71 -12.67 5.57 11.45
N CYS A 72 -11.36 5.61 11.17
CA CYS A 72 -10.54 4.43 10.90
C CYS A 72 -9.67 4.04 12.11
N ALA A 73 -9.50 4.93 13.09
CA ALA A 73 -8.53 4.75 14.18
C ALA A 73 -8.83 3.55 15.11
N GLN A 74 -10.11 3.20 15.30
CA GLN A 74 -10.54 2.07 16.14
C GLN A 74 -11.10 0.88 15.35
N ASN A 75 -11.20 0.97 14.02
CA ASN A 75 -11.89 -0.03 13.20
C ASN A 75 -10.92 -0.89 12.38
N THR A 76 -11.27 -2.18 12.22
CA THR A 76 -10.55 -3.13 11.36
C THR A 76 -10.98 -2.99 9.89
N ASP A 77 -10.93 -1.77 9.38
CA ASP A 77 -11.35 -1.45 8.02
C ASP A 77 -10.42 -2.07 6.96
N SER A 78 -11.00 -2.47 5.83
CA SER A 78 -10.24 -2.97 4.68
C SER A 78 -9.41 -1.85 4.03
N LYS A 79 -8.31 -2.20 3.33
CA LYS A 79 -7.48 -1.20 2.61
C LYS A 79 -8.31 -0.33 1.66
N ALA A 80 -9.29 -0.91 0.97
CA ALA A 80 -10.17 -0.17 0.07
C ALA A 80 -11.08 0.81 0.83
N THR A 81 -11.62 0.37 1.97
CA THR A 81 -12.45 1.22 2.85
C THR A 81 -11.65 2.39 3.41
N ILE A 82 -10.43 2.15 3.88
CA ILE A 82 -9.54 3.20 4.40
C ILE A 82 -9.27 4.25 3.33
N LEU A 83 -8.97 3.84 2.09
CA LEU A 83 -8.75 4.77 0.99
C LEU A 83 -10.01 5.58 0.65
N ARG A 84 -11.20 4.97 0.71
CA ARG A 84 -12.47 5.70 0.49
C ARG A 84 -12.68 6.77 1.54
N LYS A 85 -12.62 6.39 2.83
CA LYS A 85 -12.76 7.30 3.97
C LYS A 85 -11.71 8.42 3.97
N ALA A 86 -10.49 8.14 3.51
CA ALA A 86 -9.44 9.15 3.36
C ALA A 86 -9.84 10.25 2.36
N VAL A 87 -10.39 9.86 1.21
CA VAL A 87 -10.87 10.81 0.19
C VAL A 87 -12.01 11.65 0.76
N ASP A 88 -12.98 11.01 1.40
CA ASP A 88 -14.12 11.70 1.99
C ASP A 88 -13.67 12.72 3.05
N ARG A 89 -12.73 12.34 3.92
CA ARG A 89 -12.17 13.23 4.95
C ARG A 89 -11.44 14.44 4.37
N ILE A 90 -10.71 14.27 3.26
CA ILE A 90 -10.06 15.40 2.57
C ILE A 90 -11.12 16.39 2.07
N LEU A 91 -12.19 15.90 1.43
CA LEU A 91 -13.25 16.74 0.90
C LEU A 91 -14.00 17.51 2.00
N GLU A 92 -14.25 16.85 3.14
CA GLU A 92 -14.82 17.50 4.33
C GLU A 92 -13.93 18.61 4.86
N LEU A 93 -12.63 18.33 5.06
CA LEU A 93 -11.66 19.31 5.54
C LEU A 93 -11.55 20.51 4.59
N GLU A 94 -11.56 20.28 3.28
CA GLU A 94 -11.59 21.37 2.29
C GLU A 94 -12.86 22.21 2.39
N GLN A 95 -14.01 21.60 2.66
CA GLN A 95 -15.26 22.32 2.85
C GLN A 95 -15.28 23.10 4.17
N GLU A 96 -14.80 22.52 5.26
CA GLU A 96 -14.62 23.20 6.55
C GLU A 96 -13.69 24.41 6.38
N LEU A 97 -12.54 24.24 5.72
CA LEU A 97 -11.61 25.33 5.43
C LEU A 97 -12.27 26.44 4.62
N ARG A 98 -13.00 26.12 3.55
CA ARG A 98 -13.73 27.13 2.75
C ARG A 98 -14.73 27.92 3.58
N ARG A 99 -15.41 27.28 4.55
CA ARG A 99 -16.35 27.95 5.44
C ARG A 99 -15.61 28.90 6.39
N TYR A 100 -14.55 28.42 7.05
CA TYR A 100 -13.77 29.26 7.95
C TYR A 100 -13.12 30.45 7.24
N THR A 101 -12.65 30.29 6.01
CA THR A 101 -12.10 31.40 5.24
C THR A 101 -13.17 32.40 4.84
N ALA A 102 -14.37 31.95 4.43
CA ALA A 102 -15.48 32.84 4.11
C ALA A 102 -16.02 33.60 5.33
N ASP A 103 -16.09 32.94 6.49
CA ASP A 103 -16.49 33.56 7.75
C ASP A 103 -15.47 34.61 8.22
N PHE A 104 -14.18 34.42 7.91
CA PHE A 104 -13.11 35.39 8.21
C PHE A 104 -13.10 36.56 7.21
N GLU A 105 -13.25 36.30 5.91
CA GLU A 105 -13.32 37.32 4.86
C GLU A 105 -14.60 38.18 4.95
N GLY A 106 -15.70 37.65 5.50
CA GLY A 106 -16.93 38.40 5.76
C GLY A 106 -16.85 39.38 6.94
N GLY A 107 -15.74 39.38 7.70
CA GLY A 107 -15.51 40.26 8.85
C GLY A 107 -14.58 41.45 8.59
N GLU A 108 -13.94 41.53 7.41
CA GLU A 108 -12.95 42.57 7.10
C GLU A 108 -13.39 43.48 5.94
N GLU A 109 -14.34 44.38 6.20
CA GLU A 109 -14.25 45.72 5.60
C GLU A 109 -13.06 46.45 6.25
N GLY A 110 -11.85 46.19 5.75
CA GLY A 110 -10.70 47.05 6.04
C GLY A 110 -9.37 46.33 6.21
N GLY A 111 -8.56 46.37 5.13
CA GLY A 111 -7.12 46.53 5.29
C GLY A 111 -6.25 45.30 5.03
N GLY A 112 -5.91 45.12 3.75
CA GLY A 112 -4.60 44.73 3.24
C GLY A 112 -3.64 43.90 4.11
N GLY A 113 -3.27 42.72 3.60
CA GLY A 113 -2.08 42.02 4.09
C GLY A 113 -1.81 40.74 3.31
N GLY A 114 -1.05 40.84 2.22
CA GLY A 114 -0.59 39.69 1.45
C GLY A 114 0.20 38.71 2.31
N GLY A 115 -0.37 37.53 2.56
CA GLY A 115 0.33 36.38 3.14
C GLY A 115 0.75 35.43 2.04
N THR A 116 1.98 35.58 1.55
CA THR A 116 2.62 34.62 0.64
C THR A 116 2.63 33.22 1.28
N LEU A 117 1.96 32.26 0.64
CA LEU A 117 2.02 30.84 0.96
C LEU A 117 3.46 30.37 0.74
N GLN A 118 4.26 30.36 1.81
CA GLN A 118 5.62 29.85 1.77
C GLN A 118 5.56 28.35 1.49
N ASP A 119 6.14 27.99 0.34
CA ASP A 119 6.50 26.66 -0.10
C ASP A 119 7.34 25.97 0.99
N ARG A 120 6.65 25.35 1.96
CA ARG A 120 7.29 24.52 2.99
C ARG A 120 7.56 23.16 2.37
N LYS A 121 8.57 23.15 1.50
CA LYS A 121 9.21 21.97 0.94
C LYS A 121 9.50 20.99 2.08
N GLN A 122 8.67 19.95 2.19
CA GLN A 122 8.93 18.82 3.08
C GLN A 122 10.10 18.03 2.50
N HIS A 123 11.32 18.52 2.74
CA HIS A 123 12.53 17.77 2.48
C HIS A 123 12.83 16.90 3.70
N HIS A 124 11.99 15.89 3.94
CA HIS A 124 12.34 14.81 4.84
C HIS A 124 12.14 13.44 4.17
N ARG A 125 13.29 12.89 3.81
CA ARG A 125 13.63 11.45 3.87
C ARG A 125 13.18 10.58 2.70
N LEU A 126 13.56 10.99 1.49
CA LEU A 126 13.88 10.09 0.38
C LEU A 126 15.29 9.46 0.56
N LYS A 127 15.54 8.79 1.70
CA LYS A 127 16.83 8.10 1.96
C LYS A 127 16.72 6.59 2.19
N ASP A 128 15.54 6.00 2.07
CA ASP A 128 15.37 4.56 2.35
C ASP A 128 15.29 3.69 1.07
N TRP A 129 15.70 4.21 -0.08
CA TRP A 129 15.65 3.53 -1.39
C TRP A 129 17.00 3.00 -1.89
N GLU A 130 18.09 3.25 -1.17
CA GLU A 130 19.37 2.58 -1.37
C GLU A 130 19.66 1.67 -0.17
N GLU A 131 19.13 0.44 -0.20
CA GLU A 131 19.72 -0.82 0.31
C GLU A 131 18.75 -1.98 0.14
#